data_AF-S2YTG4-F1
#
_entry.id   AF-S2YTG4-F1
#
_cell.length_a   1.000
_cell.length_b   1.000
_cell.length_c   1.000
_cell.angle_alpha   90.00
_cell.angle_beta   90.00
_cell.angle_gamma   90.00
#
_symmetry.space_group_name_H-M   'P 1'
#
loop_
_entity.id
_entity.type
_entity.pdbx_description
1 polymer ?
#
loop_
_entity_poly.entity_id
_entity_poly.type
_entity_poly.pdbx_seq_one_letter_code
_entity_poly.pdbx_strand_id
1 'polypeptide(L)'
;MNRAEREAAARRIMERVPPQVPPELYGDVLRRGARRLRRRTLTRRLMWLVLCAACVAFFVWAMTARPWVEPPSQTTPPYTGW
;
A
#
# COMPACT_ATOMS: atom_id res chain seq x y z
N MET A 1 -34.84 -4.69 -3.15
CA MET A 1 -34.47 -4.07 -4.45
C MET A 1 -34.23 -5.16 -5.45
N ASN A 2 -35.21 -5.41 -6.31
CA ASN A 2 -35.20 -6.50 -7.28
C ASN A 2 -34.42 -6.10 -8.55
N ARG A 3 -33.96 -7.07 -9.35
CA ARG A 3 -33.16 -6.80 -10.56
C ARG A 3 -33.91 -5.91 -11.56
N ALA A 4 -35.21 -6.13 -11.71
CA ALA A 4 -36.09 -5.34 -12.58
C ALA A 4 -36.20 -3.87 -12.14
N GLU A 5 -36.24 -3.60 -10.83
CA GLU A 5 -36.28 -2.22 -10.30
C GLU A 5 -34.98 -1.48 -10.59
N ARG A 6 -33.83 -2.19 -10.51
CA ARG A 6 -32.52 -1.63 -10.87
C ARG A 6 -32.43 -1.30 -12.36
N GLU A 7 -32.94 -2.17 -13.24
CA GLU A 7 -32.97 -1.90 -14.69
C GLU A 7 -33.89 -0.74 -15.04
N ALA A 8 -35.08 -0.65 -14.43
CA ALA A 8 -36.00 0.47 -14.64
C ALA A 8 -35.39 1.81 -14.16
N ALA A 9 -34.69 1.80 -13.01
CA ALA A 9 -33.99 2.96 -12.50
C ALA A 9 -32.83 3.39 -13.43
N ALA A 10 -32.04 2.44 -13.92
CA ALA A 10 -30.96 2.72 -14.88
C ALA A 10 -31.51 3.28 -16.19
N ARG A 11 -32.61 2.74 -16.71
CA ARG A 11 -33.25 3.20 -17.95
C ARG A 11 -33.75 4.64 -17.83
N ARG A 12 -34.38 5.00 -16.70
CA ARG A 12 -34.77 6.39 -16.38
C ARG A 12 -33.59 7.36 -16.32
N ILE A 13 -32.45 6.91 -15.82
CA ILE A 13 -31.24 7.75 -15.75
C ILE A 13 -30.64 7.94 -17.14
N MET A 14 -30.66 6.91 -18.00
CA MET A 14 -30.17 6.99 -19.38
C MET A 14 -31.10 7.77 -20.31
N GLU A 15 -32.41 7.73 -20.09
CA GLU A 15 -33.40 8.52 -20.84
C GLU A 15 -33.39 10.01 -20.48
N ARG A 16 -32.76 10.40 -19.36
CA ARG A 16 -32.56 11.81 -19.04
C ARG A 16 -31.52 12.42 -19.97
N VAL A 17 -31.91 13.51 -20.63
CA VAL A 17 -31.00 14.35 -21.41
C VAL A 17 -29.84 14.78 -20.50
N PRO A 18 -28.58 14.46 -20.85
CA PRO A 18 -27.44 14.88 -20.05
C PRO A 18 -27.39 16.42 -20.05
N PRO A 19 -27.22 17.06 -18.88
CA PRO A 19 -27.14 18.50 -18.79
C PRO A 19 -25.96 19.00 -19.63
N GLN A 20 -26.17 20.08 -20.39
CA GLN A 20 -25.10 20.70 -21.16
C GLN A 20 -24.07 21.28 -20.20
N VAL A 21 -22.95 20.58 -20.06
CA VAL A 21 -21.83 21.00 -19.24
C VAL A 21 -20.87 21.84 -20.10
N PRO A 22 -20.37 22.97 -19.59
CA PRO A 22 -19.36 23.76 -20.28
C PRO A 22 -18.12 22.91 -20.62
N PRO A 23 -17.57 23.01 -21.84
CA PRO A 23 -16.46 22.18 -22.29
C PRO A 23 -15.18 22.39 -21.45
N GLU A 24 -14.98 23.56 -20.83
CA GLU A 24 -13.82 23.79 -19.97
C GLU A 24 -13.85 22.99 -18.66
N LEU A 25 -15.04 22.55 -18.19
CA LEU A 25 -15.18 21.83 -16.92
C LEU A 25 -14.53 20.45 -16.94
N TYR A 26 -14.57 19.75 -18.08
CA TYR A 26 -14.00 18.41 -18.19
C TYR A 26 -12.47 18.40 -18.01
N GLY A 27 -11.78 19.36 -18.65
CA GLY A 27 -10.34 19.52 -18.53
C GLY A 27 -9.90 19.90 -17.11
N ASP A 28 -10.66 20.77 -16.45
CA ASP A 28 -10.39 21.22 -15.08
C ASP A 28 -10.58 20.12 -14.03
N VAL A 29 -11.61 19.28 -14.20
CA VAL A 29 -11.87 18.12 -13.33
C VAL A 29 -10.81 17.05 -13.53
N LEU A 30 -10.38 16.77 -14.76
CA LEU A 30 -9.26 15.86 -15.03
C LEU A 30 -7.95 16.37 -14.40
N ARG A 31 -7.67 17.67 -14.52
CA ARG A 31 -6.47 18.31 -13.95
C ARG A 31 -6.46 18.30 -12.42
N ARG A 32 -7.63 18.35 -11.77
CA ARG A 32 -7.77 18.21 -10.30
C ARG A 32 -7.79 16.73 -9.86
N GLY A 33 -8.46 15.85 -10.60
CA GLY A 33 -8.62 14.43 -10.30
C GLY A 33 -7.32 13.63 -10.40
N ALA A 34 -6.49 13.92 -11.40
CA ALA A 34 -5.19 13.26 -11.58
C ALA A 34 -4.26 13.43 -10.36
N ARG A 35 -4.35 14.56 -9.65
CA ARG A 35 -3.55 14.82 -8.44
C ARG A 35 -3.98 13.96 -7.25
N ARG A 36 -5.29 13.71 -7.07
CA ARG A 36 -5.79 12.82 -6.00
C ARG A 36 -5.50 11.35 -6.29
N LEU A 37 -5.61 10.91 -7.55
CA LEU A 37 -5.30 9.53 -7.94
C LEU A 37 -3.80 9.22 -7.87
N ARG A 38 -2.97 10.18 -8.29
CA ARG A 38 -1.50 10.08 -8.14
C ARG A 38 -1.09 10.03 -6.68
N ARG A 39 -1.71 10.81 -5.79
CA ARG A 39 -1.42 10.72 -4.35
C ARG A 39 -1.69 9.32 -3.82
N ARG A 40 -2.84 8.72 -4.12
CA ARG A 40 -3.18 7.38 -3.60
C ARG A 40 -2.24 6.28 -4.10
N THR A 41 -1.82 6.36 -5.36
CA THR A 41 -0.86 5.42 -5.94
C THR A 41 0.56 5.65 -5.42
N LEU A 42 1.00 6.90 -5.29
CA LEU A 42 2.27 7.27 -4.68
C LEU A 42 2.33 6.84 -3.23
N THR A 43 1.31 7.14 -2.40
CA THR A 43 1.26 6.73 -1.00
C THR A 43 1.36 5.22 -0.85
N ARG A 44 0.67 4.45 -1.71
CA ARG A 44 0.74 2.99 -1.65
C ARG A 44 2.11 2.45 -2.08
N ARG A 45 2.74 3.05 -3.10
CA ARG A 45 4.12 2.73 -3.48
C ARG A 45 5.11 3.09 -2.38
N LEU A 46 4.98 4.26 -1.77
CA LEU A 46 5.82 4.72 -0.66
C LEU A 46 5.67 3.81 0.55
N MET A 47 4.44 3.43 0.91
CA MET A 47 4.17 2.46 1.97
C MET A 47 4.85 1.13 1.69
N TRP A 48 4.75 0.61 0.46
CA TRP A 48 5.45 -0.62 0.06
C TRP A 48 6.96 -0.47 0.13
N LEU A 49 7.52 0.63 -0.35
CA LEU A 49 8.97 0.89 -0.27
C LEU A 49 9.45 0.97 1.18
N VAL A 50 8.72 1.68 2.05
CA VAL A 50 9.04 1.76 3.48
C VAL A 50 8.94 0.39 4.13
N LEU A 51 7.90 -0.39 3.82
CA LEU A 51 7.76 -1.74 4.35
C LEU A 51 8.90 -2.65 3.91
N CYS A 52 9.26 -2.64 2.62
CA CYS A 52 10.41 -3.39 2.10
C CYS A 52 11.72 -2.95 2.78
N ALA A 53 11.95 -1.64 2.92
CA ALA A 53 13.14 -1.12 3.59
C ALA A 53 13.21 -1.57 5.06
N ALA A 54 12.08 -1.54 5.78
CA ALA A 54 11.99 -2.02 7.16
C ALA A 54 12.28 -3.53 7.26
N CYS A 55 11.73 -4.34 6.35
CA CYS A 55 12.05 -5.77 6.29
C CYS A 55 13.54 -6.00 6.05
N VAL A 56 14.14 -5.31 5.07
CA VAL A 56 15.58 -5.43 4.78
C VAL A 56 16.42 -5.03 6.00
N ALA A 57 16.13 -3.90 6.63
CA ALA A 57 16.82 -3.45 7.83
C ALA A 57 16.70 -4.48 8.97
N PHE A 58 15.52 -5.07 9.16
CA PHE A 58 15.29 -6.12 10.14
C PHE A 58 16.11 -7.38 9.83
N PHE A 59 16.16 -7.82 8.57
CA PHE A 59 16.97 -8.97 8.15
C PHE A 59 18.47 -8.72 8.35
N VAL A 60 18.96 -7.53 7.97
CA VAL A 60 20.35 -7.14 8.19
C VAL A 60 20.67 -7.19 9.68
N TRP A 61 19.85 -6.54 10.51
CA TRP A 61 20.01 -6.57 11.96
C TRP A 61 20.02 -8.00 12.53
N ALA A 62 19.06 -8.83 12.11
CA ALA A 62 18.96 -10.23 12.49
C ALA A 62 20.23 -11.04 12.13
N MET A 63 20.78 -10.82 10.94
CA MET A 63 22.01 -11.48 10.49
C MET A 63 23.24 -10.99 11.24
N THR A 64 23.31 -9.69 11.57
CA THR A 64 24.47 -9.11 12.28
C THR A 64 24.46 -9.43 13.76
N ALA A 65 23.31 -9.29 14.42
CA ALA A 65 23.19 -9.50 15.86
C ALA A 65 23.12 -10.98 16.22
N ARG A 66 22.75 -11.85 15.26
CA ARG A 66 22.52 -13.29 15.44
C ARG A 66 21.92 -13.60 16.81
N PRO A 67 20.77 -13.01 17.19
CA PRO A 67 20.24 -13.11 18.56
C PRO A 67 19.86 -14.54 18.96
N TRP A 68 19.79 -15.44 17.99
CA TRP A 68 19.53 -16.88 18.12
C TRP A 68 20.80 -17.70 18.33
N VAL A 69 21.98 -17.08 18.36
CA VAL A 69 23.21 -17.78 18.74
C VAL A 69 23.26 -17.81 20.26
N GLU A 70 23.16 -19.02 20.81
CA GLU A 70 23.44 -19.29 22.21
C GLU A 70 24.82 -18.68 22.54
N PRO A 71 24.93 -17.77 23.53
CA PRO A 71 26.23 -17.27 23.96
C PRO A 71 27.09 -18.48 24.31
N PRO A 72 28.36 -18.57 23.85
CA PRO A 72 29.22 -19.68 24.20
C PRO A 72 29.22 -19.79 25.71
N SER A 73 28.73 -20.93 26.21
CA SER A 73 28.62 -21.22 27.62
C SER A 73 30.02 -21.07 28.22
N GLN A 74 30.22 -19.98 28.96
CA GLN A 74 31.46 -19.66 29.70
C GLN A 74 31.70 -20.62 30.89
N THR A 75 31.20 -21.85 30.78
CA THR A 75 31.26 -22.90 31.80
C THR A 75 31.98 -24.13 31.28
N THR A 76 33.01 -23.94 30.45
CA THR A 76 34.12 -24.89 30.45
C THR A 76 35.21 -24.28 31.33
N PRO A 77 35.42 -24.76 32.57
CA PRO A 77 36.59 -24.35 33.34
C PRO A 77 37.84 -24.63 32.49
N PRO A 78 38.86 -23.75 32.53
CA PRO A 78 40.06 -23.95 31.73
C PRO A 78 40.66 -25.31 32.09
N TYR A 79 40.74 -26.19 31.10
CA TYR A 79 41.45 -27.46 31.21
C TYR A 79 42.94 -27.13 31.30
N THR A 80 43.46 -26.97 32.52
CA THR A 80 44.91 -26.90 32.77
C THR A 80 45.45 -28.33 32.71
N GLY A 81 45.64 -28.82 31.49
CA GLY A 81 46.28 -30.10 31.20
C GLY A 81 47.80 -29.94 31.09
N TRP A 82 48.44 -29.56 32.20
CA TRP A 82 49.88 -29.64 32.42
C TRP A 82 50.14 -30.16 33.83
#